data_AF-A0A328R0I8-F1
#
_entry.id   AF-A0A328R0I8-F1
#
_cell.length_a   1.000
_cell.length_b   1.000
_cell.length_c   1.000
_cell.angle_alpha   90.00
_cell.angle_beta   90.00
_cell.angle_gamma   90.00
#
_symmetry.space_group_name_H-M   'P 1'
#
loop_
_entity.id
_entity.type
_entity.pdbx_description
1 polymer ?
#
loop_
_entity_poly.entity_id
_entity_poly.type
_entity_poly.pdbx_seq_one_letter_code
_entity_poly.pdbx_strand_id
1 'polypeptide(L)'
;MYSYRCFLYFNFIFFNLYLFFLLWIVVLVIVVELFFSVGYTGVMDLSMEDLEKTVSLAHLTVKEEKKEMYLSQMQSILDQVDTIDALDLADVKPTETVVEQGQFLREDIPVKPDDLHLEKNAPLWEEQAFRVPRILKR
;
A
#
# COMPACT_ATOMS: atom_id res chain seq x y z
N MET A 1 23.34 -56.76 34.06
CA MET A 1 21.91 -56.52 33.77
C MET A 1 21.48 -55.07 34.08
N TYR A 2 22.33 -54.05 33.81
CA TYR A 2 22.05 -52.64 34.11
C TYR A 2 22.14 -51.70 32.89
N SER A 3 22.45 -52.22 31.69
CA SER A 3 22.71 -51.36 30.52
C SER A 3 21.44 -50.90 29.77
N TYR A 4 20.34 -51.65 29.87
CA TYR A 4 19.15 -51.41 29.02
C TYR A 4 18.13 -50.45 29.64
N ARG A 5 18.11 -50.28 30.96
CA ARG A 5 17.19 -49.37 31.66
C ARG A 5 17.56 -47.90 31.46
N CYS A 6 18.85 -47.55 31.40
CA CYS A 6 19.30 -46.19 31.06
C CYS A 6 19.04 -45.84 29.59
N PHE A 7 19.20 -46.79 28.67
CA PHE A 7 18.97 -46.56 27.24
C PHE A 7 17.49 -46.31 26.92
N LEU A 8 16.59 -47.06 27.57
CA LEU A 8 15.13 -46.85 27.46
C LEU A 8 14.69 -45.51 28.08
N TYR A 9 15.30 -45.09 29.21
CA TYR A 9 14.98 -43.81 29.83
C TYR A 9 15.47 -42.62 28.99
N PHE A 10 16.64 -42.74 28.35
CA PHE A 10 17.16 -41.74 27.42
C PHE A 10 16.30 -41.62 26.16
N ASN A 11 15.89 -42.74 25.55
CA ASN A 11 14.95 -42.75 24.43
C ASN A 11 13.56 -42.21 24.82
N PHE A 12 13.09 -42.50 26.03
CA PHE A 12 11.81 -42.00 26.54
C PHE A 12 11.81 -40.47 26.73
N ILE A 13 12.91 -39.89 27.26
CA ILE A 13 13.07 -38.44 27.37
C ILE A 13 13.16 -37.79 25.99
N PHE A 14 13.91 -38.38 25.06
CA PHE A 14 14.03 -37.86 23.68
C PHE A 14 12.70 -37.89 22.93
N PHE A 15 11.94 -38.98 23.09
CA PHE A 15 10.60 -39.12 22.50
C PHE A 15 9.60 -38.11 23.09
N ASN A 16 9.65 -37.87 24.41
CA ASN A 16 8.79 -36.89 25.08
C ASN A 16 9.14 -35.45 24.67
N LEU A 17 10.44 -35.14 24.53
CA LEU A 17 10.92 -33.83 24.07
C LEU A 17 10.56 -33.57 22.60
N TYR A 18 10.63 -34.59 21.74
CA TYR A 18 10.21 -34.51 20.34
C TYR A 18 8.69 -34.34 20.21
N LEU A 19 7.91 -35.05 21.03
CA LEU A 19 6.45 -34.89 21.07
C LEU A 19 6.06 -33.48 21.56
N PHE A 20 6.78 -32.93 22.53
CA PHE A 20 6.59 -31.54 22.99
C PHE A 20 6.92 -30.53 21.88
N PHE A 21 8.00 -30.76 21.12
CA PHE A 21 8.40 -29.93 20.00
C PHE A 21 7.37 -29.97 18.85
N LEU A 22 6.84 -31.15 18.52
CA LEU A 22 5.75 -31.30 17.55
C LEU A 22 4.48 -30.58 18.00
N LEU A 23 4.12 -30.70 19.29
CA LEU A 23 2.96 -30.02 19.85
C LEU A 23 3.15 -28.49 19.82
N TRP A 24 4.38 -28.02 20.06
CA TRP A 24 4.73 -26.61 19.96
C TRP A 24 4.74 -26.10 18.51
N ILE A 25 5.19 -26.90 17.54
CA ILE A 25 5.07 -26.58 16.11
C ILE A 25 3.60 -26.49 15.70
N VAL A 26 2.74 -27.40 16.15
CA VAL A 26 1.30 -27.34 15.87
C VAL A 26 0.68 -26.08 16.48
N VAL A 27 1.05 -25.72 17.71
CA VAL A 27 0.62 -24.46 18.33
C VAL A 27 1.16 -23.26 17.56
N LEU A 28 2.42 -23.28 17.09
CA LEU A 28 3.01 -22.21 16.30
C LEU A 28 2.30 -22.05 14.95
N VAL A 29 2.00 -23.15 14.26
CA VAL A 29 1.25 -23.14 13.00
C VAL A 29 -0.18 -22.64 13.23
N ILE A 30 -0.86 -23.07 14.30
CA ILE A 30 -2.19 -22.55 14.67
C ILE A 30 -2.14 -21.06 15.01
N VAL A 31 -1.12 -20.60 15.72
CA VAL A 31 -0.94 -19.17 16.07
C VAL A 31 -0.61 -18.35 14.83
N VAL A 32 0.20 -18.87 13.91
CA VAL A 32 0.53 -18.22 12.63
C VAL A 32 -0.70 -18.18 11.72
N GLU A 33 -1.49 -19.25 11.63
CA GLU A 33 -2.74 -19.25 10.86
C GLU A 33 -3.82 -18.38 11.50
N LEU A 34 -3.90 -18.29 12.84
CA LEU A 34 -4.76 -17.31 13.50
C LEU A 34 -4.27 -15.88 13.27
N PHE A 35 -2.96 -15.64 13.17
CA PHE A 35 -2.41 -14.33 12.80
C PHE A 35 -2.66 -13.98 11.33
N PHE A 36 -2.69 -14.96 10.43
CA PHE A 36 -3.03 -14.78 9.02
C PHE A 36 -4.54 -14.73 8.78
N SER A 37 -5.35 -15.36 9.64
CA SER A 37 -6.83 -15.38 9.56
C SER A 37 -7.49 -14.26 10.35
N VAL A 38 -6.79 -13.61 11.30
CA VAL A 38 -7.04 -12.20 11.61
C VAL A 38 -6.51 -11.41 10.43
N GLY A 39 -7.19 -11.57 9.29
CA GLY A 39 -7.16 -10.58 8.23
C GLY A 39 -7.39 -9.24 8.91
N TYR A 40 -6.58 -8.27 8.52
CA TYR A 40 -6.81 -6.86 8.74
C TYR A 40 -8.27 -6.58 8.36
N THR A 41 -9.17 -6.61 9.33
CA THR A 41 -10.57 -6.30 9.11
C THR A 41 -10.57 -4.80 8.84
N GLY A 42 -10.71 -4.45 7.56
CA GLY A 42 -10.75 -3.09 7.02
C GLY A 42 -11.87 -2.30 7.67
N VAL A 43 -11.59 -1.73 8.83
CA VAL A 43 -12.26 -0.54 9.32
C VAL A 43 -11.19 0.52 9.32
N MET A 44 -11.02 1.17 8.17
CA MET A 44 -10.12 2.30 8.03
C MET A 44 -10.81 3.53 8.62
N ASP A 45 -10.73 3.72 9.93
CA ASP A 45 -11.22 4.95 10.55
C ASP A 45 -10.24 6.10 10.25
N LEU A 46 -10.67 7.05 9.42
CA LEU A 46 -9.85 8.19 9.03
C LEU A 46 -9.83 9.25 10.12
N SER A 47 -8.63 9.67 10.50
CA SER A 47 -8.47 10.78 11.43
C SER A 47 -8.41 12.13 10.71
N MET A 48 -8.60 13.20 11.48
CA MET A 48 -8.44 14.57 11.00
C MET A 48 -7.03 14.84 10.46
N GLU A 49 -6.00 14.24 11.08
CA GLU A 49 -4.61 14.35 10.66
C GLU A 49 -4.39 13.73 9.27
N ASP A 50 -5.06 12.61 8.97
CA ASP A 50 -4.97 11.94 7.67
C ASP A 50 -5.56 12.81 6.54
N LEU A 51 -6.66 13.52 6.84
CA LEU A 51 -7.23 14.48 5.89
C LEU A 51 -6.25 15.64 5.63
N GLU A 52 -5.65 16.21 6.66
CA GLU A 52 -4.69 17.32 6.50
C GLU A 52 -3.46 16.90 5.70
N LYS A 53 -2.94 15.70 5.97
CA LYS A 53 -1.83 15.12 5.23
C LYS A 53 -2.19 14.92 3.76
N THR A 54 -3.37 14.37 3.48
CA THR A 54 -3.85 14.13 2.11
C THR A 54 -4.04 15.44 1.34
N VAL A 55 -4.64 16.45 1.97
CA VAL A 55 -4.82 17.79 1.41
C VAL A 55 -3.46 18.44 1.09
N SER A 56 -2.48 18.28 1.98
CA SER A 56 -1.11 18.76 1.75
C SER A 56 -0.45 18.05 0.56
N LEU A 57 -0.62 16.74 0.40
CA LEU A 57 -0.06 16.00 -0.74
C LEU A 57 -0.72 16.37 -2.06
N ALA A 58 -2.02 16.66 -2.05
CA ALA A 58 -2.76 17.11 -3.22
C ALA A 58 -2.56 18.60 -3.56
N HIS A 59 -1.77 19.34 -2.75
CA HIS A 59 -1.59 20.79 -2.84
C HIS A 59 -2.91 21.57 -2.84
N LEU A 60 -3.91 21.10 -2.09
CA LEU A 60 -5.21 21.76 -1.95
C LEU A 60 -5.23 22.66 -0.71
N THR A 61 -6.03 23.72 -0.75
CA THR A 61 -6.34 24.54 0.44
C THR A 61 -7.80 24.37 0.78
N VAL A 62 -8.07 23.77 1.94
CA VAL A 62 -9.42 23.47 2.42
C VAL A 62 -9.73 24.36 3.62
N LYS A 63 -10.92 24.98 3.62
CA LYS A 63 -11.40 25.79 4.75
C LYS A 63 -11.77 24.88 5.92
N GLU A 64 -11.47 25.32 7.14
CA GLU A 64 -11.74 24.58 8.38
C GLU A 64 -13.19 24.11 8.50
N GLU A 65 -14.13 25.00 8.18
CA GLU A 65 -15.58 24.76 8.23
C GLU A 65 -16.07 23.58 7.37
N LYS A 66 -15.27 23.15 6.37
CA LYS A 66 -15.62 22.05 5.47
C LYS A 66 -14.85 20.77 5.75
N LYS A 67 -13.84 20.80 6.62
CA LYS A 67 -12.95 19.65 6.81
C LYS A 67 -13.70 18.45 7.41
N GLU A 68 -14.57 18.67 8.40
CA GLU A 68 -15.39 17.59 8.98
C GLU A 68 -16.32 16.93 7.94
N MET A 69 -16.93 17.74 7.07
CA MET A 69 -17.77 17.24 5.98
C MET A 69 -16.94 16.39 5.00
N TYR A 70 -15.75 16.86 4.61
CA TYR A 70 -14.87 16.11 3.71
C TYR A 70 -14.33 14.83 4.33
N LEU A 71 -14.03 14.84 5.63
CA LEU A 71 -13.62 13.63 6.35
C LEU A 71 -14.73 12.56 6.27
N SER A 72 -15.98 12.95 6.57
CA SER A 72 -17.13 12.04 6.50
C SER A 72 -17.38 11.50 5.08
N GLN A 73 -17.25 12.35 4.07
CA GLN A 73 -17.40 11.94 2.67
C GLN A 73 -16.28 10.99 2.23
N MET A 74 -15.04 11.26 2.64
CA MET A 74 -13.89 10.42 2.33
C MET A 74 -14.03 9.04 2.98
N GLN A 75 -14.45 9.01 4.24
CA GLN A 75 -14.79 7.77 4.95
C GLN A 75 -15.84 6.96 4.19
N SER A 76 -16.93 7.60 3.79
CA SER A 76 -18.01 6.93 3.04
C SER A 76 -17.54 6.34 1.70
N ILE A 77 -16.55 6.96 1.04
CA ILE A 77 -15.99 6.44 -0.22
C ILE A 77 -15.11 5.23 0.07
N LEU A 78 -14.27 5.26 1.11
CA LEU A 78 -13.43 4.12 1.47
C LEU A 78 -14.27 2.92 1.92
N ASP A 79 -15.31 3.16 2.72
CA ASP A 79 -16.25 2.11 3.14
C ASP A 79 -16.92 1.40 1.92
N GLN A 80 -17.10 2.13 0.80
CA GLN A 80 -17.59 1.52 -0.44
C GLN A 80 -16.50 0.72 -1.17
N VAL A 81 -15.25 1.18 -1.13
CA VAL A 81 -14.12 0.48 -1.75
C VAL A 81 -13.80 -0.82 -1.01
N ASP A 82 -14.05 -0.89 0.30
CA ASP A 82 -13.88 -2.11 1.11
C ASP A 82 -14.74 -3.29 0.60
N THR A 83 -15.76 -3.04 -0.23
CA THR A 83 -16.51 -4.12 -0.90
C THR A 83 -15.64 -4.98 -1.82
N ILE A 84 -14.49 -4.46 -2.28
CA ILE A 84 -13.52 -5.19 -3.10
C ILE A 84 -12.76 -6.23 -2.27
N ASP A 85 -12.54 -5.98 -0.97
CA ASP A 85 -11.80 -6.90 -0.08
C ASP A 85 -12.56 -8.22 0.16
N ALA A 86 -13.88 -8.24 -0.08
CA ALA A 86 -14.69 -9.45 -0.02
C ALA A 86 -14.48 -10.38 -1.23
N LEU A 87 -13.78 -9.95 -2.27
CA LEU A 87 -13.52 -10.73 -3.47
C LEU A 87 -12.20 -11.51 -3.34
N ASP A 88 -12.21 -12.78 -3.75
CA ASP A 88 -11.00 -13.59 -3.84
C ASP A 88 -10.21 -13.22 -5.11
N LEU A 89 -9.07 -12.56 -4.92
CA LEU A 89 -8.20 -12.04 -5.99
C LEU A 89 -6.80 -12.68 -6.00
N ALA A 90 -6.56 -13.76 -5.24
CA ALA A 90 -5.21 -14.34 -5.07
C ALA A 90 -4.55 -14.78 -6.39
N ASP A 91 -5.36 -15.28 -7.33
CA ASP A 91 -4.89 -15.81 -8.62
C ASP A 91 -5.11 -14.84 -9.80
N VAL A 92 -5.60 -13.62 -9.55
CA VAL A 92 -5.92 -12.63 -10.59
C VAL A 92 -4.77 -11.65 -10.75
N LYS A 93 -4.14 -11.63 -11.94
CA LYS A 93 -3.10 -10.62 -12.25
C LYS A 93 -3.74 -9.22 -12.37
N PRO A 94 -3.14 -8.16 -11.79
CA PRO A 94 -3.59 -6.79 -12.00
C PRO A 94 -3.59 -6.40 -13.48
N THR A 95 -4.67 -5.75 -13.92
CA THR A 95 -4.79 -5.26 -15.30
C THR A 95 -4.10 -3.90 -15.45
N GLU A 96 -2.99 -3.86 -16.18
CA GLU A 96 -2.18 -2.65 -16.39
C GLU A 96 -2.72 -1.75 -17.51
N THR A 97 -3.22 -2.35 -18.60
CA THR A 97 -3.78 -1.63 -19.75
C THR A 97 -4.90 -2.46 -20.37
N VAL A 98 -5.95 -1.80 -20.83
CA VAL A 98 -7.13 -2.47 -21.42
C VAL A 98 -6.83 -3.11 -22.78
N VAL A 99 -5.89 -2.51 -23.52
CA VAL A 99 -5.46 -2.98 -24.84
C VAL A 99 -4.03 -3.47 -24.73
N GLU A 100 -3.77 -4.70 -25.18
CA GLU A 100 -2.41 -5.22 -25.29
C GLU A 100 -1.67 -4.43 -26.38
N GLN A 101 -0.76 -3.56 -25.93
CA GLN A 101 0.09 -2.77 -26.81
C GLN A 101 1.54 -3.14 -26.53
N GLY A 102 2.32 -3.32 -27.60
CA GLY A 102 3.76 -3.47 -27.48
C GLY A 102 4.42 -2.17 -26.99
N GLN A 103 5.65 -2.28 -26.48
CA GLN A 103 6.48 -1.10 -26.23
C GLN A 103 6.96 -0.54 -27.57
N PHE A 104 6.33 0.55 -28.03
CA PHE A 104 6.76 1.26 -29.23
C PHE A 104 7.89 2.23 -28.87
N LEU A 105 9.06 2.02 -29.48
CA LEU A 105 10.16 2.97 -29.37
C LEU A 105 9.94 4.12 -30.35
N ARG A 106 10.13 5.35 -29.87
CA ARG A 106 10.21 6.54 -30.74
C ARG A 106 11.57 6.55 -31.43
N GLU A 107 11.59 6.79 -32.74
CA GLU A 107 12.84 7.00 -33.48
C GLU A 107 13.61 8.22 -32.95
N ASP A 108 14.93 8.11 -32.87
CA ASP A 108 15.81 9.18 -32.40
C ASP A 108 16.10 10.21 -33.52
N ILE A 109 15.03 10.81 -34.04
CA ILE A 109 15.10 11.84 -35.08
C ILE A 109 14.68 13.17 -34.43
N PRO A 110 15.51 14.23 -34.49
CA PRO A 110 15.16 15.53 -33.93
C PRO A 110 14.07 16.18 -34.77
N VAL A 111 13.02 16.66 -34.10
CA VAL A 111 11.92 17.43 -34.71
C VAL A 111 12.02 18.87 -34.23
N LYS A 112 11.91 19.83 -35.15
CA LYS A 112 11.85 21.25 -34.78
C LYS A 112 10.53 21.49 -34.02
N PRO A 113 10.54 22.10 -32.83
CA PRO A 113 9.31 22.46 -32.15
C PRO A 113 8.54 23.50 -32.99
N ASP A 114 7.22 23.38 -33.00
CA ASP A 114 6.35 24.40 -33.59
C ASP A 114 6.49 25.73 -32.83
N ASP A 115 6.10 26.84 -33.46
CA ASP A 115 6.01 28.15 -32.81
C ASP A 115 4.88 28.13 -31.77
N LEU A 116 5.17 27.54 -30.61
CA LEU A 116 4.27 27.46 -29.48
C LEU A 116 4.18 28.85 -28.85
N HIS A 117 3.02 29.49 -29.00
CA HIS A 117 2.67 30.74 -28.34
C HIS A 117 2.40 30.54 -26.83
N LEU A 118 3.39 30.05 -26.10
CA LEU A 118 3.31 29.70 -24.68
C LEU A 118 2.85 30.89 -23.82
N GLU A 119 3.21 32.10 -24.23
CA GLU A 119 2.81 33.36 -23.59
C GLU A 119 1.30 33.56 -23.52
N LYS A 120 0.52 32.96 -24.44
CA LYS A 120 -0.95 33.15 -24.48
C LYS A 120 -1.66 32.42 -23.34
N ASN A 121 -1.08 31.33 -22.85
CA ASN A 121 -1.65 30.50 -21.78
C ASN A 121 -0.91 30.67 -20.45
N ALA A 122 0.22 31.38 -20.43
CA ALA A 122 1.02 31.59 -19.24
C ALA A 122 0.34 32.62 -18.31
N PRO A 123 0.08 32.31 -17.03
CA PRO A 123 -0.48 33.27 -16.09
C PRO A 123 0.45 34.47 -15.85
N LEU A 124 1.76 34.23 -15.81
CA LEU A 124 2.81 35.24 -15.69
C LEU A 124 3.97 34.87 -16.61
N TRP A 125 4.33 35.79 -17.50
CA TRP A 125 5.37 35.62 -18.51
C TRP A 125 6.32 36.81 -18.49
N GLU A 126 7.62 36.54 -18.39
CA GLU A 126 8.67 37.55 -18.33
C GLU A 126 9.93 36.99 -18.98
N GLU A 127 10.63 37.78 -19.80
CA GLU A 127 11.92 37.40 -20.43
C GLU A 127 11.90 36.02 -21.15
N GLN A 128 10.80 35.69 -21.85
CA GLN A 128 10.61 34.39 -22.51
C GLN A 128 10.57 33.18 -21.56
N ALA A 129 10.20 33.39 -20.30
CA ALA A 129 10.11 32.36 -19.28
C ALA A 129 8.83 32.48 -18.43
N PHE A 130 8.44 31.36 -17.79
CA PHE A 130 7.39 31.34 -16.78
C PHE A 130 7.91 31.96 -15.48
N ARG A 131 7.27 33.04 -15.04
CA ARG A 131 7.60 33.65 -13.76
C ARG A 131 6.91 32.90 -12.63
N VAL A 132 7.68 32.23 -11.79
CA VAL A 132 7.20 31.54 -10.58
C VAL A 132 7.80 32.16 -9.31
N PRO A 133 7.10 32.09 -8.16
CA PRO A 133 7.68 32.45 -6.88
C PRO A 133 8.97 31.66 -6.61
N ARG A 134 9.99 32.32 -6.05
CA ARG A 134 11.26 31.68 -5.73
C ARG A 134 11.05 30.56 -4.72
N ILE A 135 11.53 29.36 -5.04
CA ILE A 135 11.54 28.22 -4.12
C ILE A 135 12.58 28.51 -3.03
N LEU A 136 12.09 28.76 -1.82
CA LEU A 136 12.91 28.82 -0.61
C LEU A 136 12.88 27.44 0.04
N LYS A 137 14.04 26.96 0.53
CA LYS A 137 14.07 25.73 1.32
C LYS A 137 13.30 25.97 2.62
N ARG A 138 12.34 25.09 2.92
CA ARG A 138 11.68 25.01 4.22
C ARG A 138 12.53 24.13 5.15
#